data_AF-A0AAD6F2W7-F1
#
_entry.id   AF-A0AAD6F2W7-F1
#
_cell.length_a   1.000
_cell.length_b   1.000
_cell.length_c   1.000
_cell.angle_alpha   90.00
_cell.angle_beta   90.00
_cell.angle_gamma   90.00
#
_symmetry.space_group_name_H-M   'P 1'
#
loop_
_entity.id
_entity.type
_entity.pdbx_description
1 polymer ?
#
loop_
_entity_poly.entity_id
_entity_poly.type
_entity_poly.pdbx_seq_one_letter_code
_entity_poly.pdbx_strand_id
1 'polypeptide(L)'
;MSYTDFLRHYSRVEVCTLTPDTIDDDSVKHWSVTKLDGSWRKGSTAGGCRNHPYSFWMNPQIVIKLEEEDDDPDDGEVGCSFVVGLIQKNRRKLRKQGEDMHTVGFAIYDLPKQFYGQREVHLDKNFFLTHAQTAKSETFTNQREVSTRFKLPPGEYLIVPSTFEPHLNGDFCVRVFSEKQAETLPCDDPVSAELEDETVSDEEVDSGFRGLFTKLAGDDMEISAVELRTIMNKIVSKRTDIKTDGFSMETSRIMVNLMDDSGNGRLGLGEFATLWKKVQRYLTIYKQNDMDNSGTMSTPEMRVAFKDAVKKDSMPTGNVATSDVSMAALTSLLESHKVSLSTEFKTVIAALESKIDLIHATISDHGQRITSLESNADLVDGRLSTLEATCAELAARNAKLRAKTADLEARSRRKNIRIIGLPESIEGPRPTAFFSDLLPQLLGDQILPTSPELVRAHRSLAAKPKPGERQRTVIIRFHNFQTKERVIREARKMTADLRYEGKPIAFYEYYILEVVMQRALYREVMTQLYKLGLRPALQYLAKLMITAENGDKLSLRGFTLNNTIYQLLVARYSDPDMTIDFDNFVGCLMRLEMMFKIFKKLDPHESGSIELDFNA
;
A
#
# COMPACT_ATOMS: atom_id res chain seq x y z
N MET A 1 -17.38 -37.23 36.97
CA MET A 1 -18.83 -37.18 36.63
C MET A 1 -19.09 -38.09 35.45
N SER A 2 -20.34 -38.49 35.15
CA SER A 2 -20.59 -39.19 33.88
C SER A 2 -20.54 -38.21 32.70
N TYR A 3 -20.35 -38.70 31.48
CA TYR A 3 -20.45 -37.85 30.29
C TYR A 3 -21.85 -37.26 30.12
N THR A 4 -22.89 -38.01 30.51
CA THR A 4 -24.28 -37.56 30.56
C THR A 4 -24.50 -36.41 31.53
N ASP A 5 -23.77 -36.38 32.66
CA ASP A 5 -23.78 -35.24 33.57
C ASP A 5 -22.96 -34.08 33.03
N PHE A 6 -21.85 -34.35 32.34
CA PHE A 6 -21.01 -33.31 31.74
C PHE A 6 -21.80 -32.48 30.74
N LEU A 7 -22.49 -33.14 29.80
CA LEU A 7 -23.41 -32.51 28.83
C LEU A 7 -24.60 -31.78 29.46
N ARG A 8 -24.94 -32.05 30.74
CA ARG A 8 -26.01 -31.36 31.47
C ARG A 8 -25.54 -30.10 32.21
N HIS A 9 -24.26 -30.02 32.57
CA HIS A 9 -23.71 -28.95 33.42
C HIS A 9 -22.76 -28.01 32.67
N TYR A 10 -22.20 -28.42 31.53
CA TYR A 10 -21.26 -27.63 30.74
C TYR A 10 -21.83 -27.33 29.35
N SER A 11 -21.90 -26.05 29.00
CA SER A 11 -22.41 -25.55 27.71
C SER A 11 -21.34 -25.21 26.68
N ARG A 12 -20.06 -25.18 27.10
CA ARG A 12 -18.89 -24.86 26.28
C ARG A 12 -17.67 -25.59 26.83
N VAL A 13 -16.84 -26.09 25.91
CA VAL A 13 -15.53 -26.68 26.21
C VAL A 13 -14.49 -25.88 25.42
N GLU A 14 -13.40 -25.50 26.06
CA GLU A 14 -12.26 -24.83 25.40
C GLU A 14 -11.03 -25.73 25.58
N VAL A 15 -10.41 -26.12 24.47
CA VAL A 15 -9.19 -26.93 24.45
C VAL A 15 -8.10 -26.08 23.81
N CYS A 16 -6.98 -25.90 24.51
CA CYS A 16 -5.81 -25.22 23.98
C CYS A 16 -4.75 -26.27 23.63
N THR A 17 -4.63 -26.57 22.34
CA THR A 17 -3.54 -27.40 21.80
C THR A 17 -2.23 -26.60 21.76
N LEU A 18 -1.08 -27.31 21.84
CA LEU A 18 0.25 -26.69 21.69
C LEU A 18 0.64 -26.52 20.21
N THR A 19 0.09 -27.36 19.34
CA THR A 19 0.19 -27.32 17.89
C THR A 19 -1.18 -27.02 17.25
N PRO A 20 -1.25 -26.55 16.00
CA PRO A 20 -2.52 -26.32 15.30
C PRO A 20 -3.30 -27.58 14.88
N ASP A 21 -2.78 -28.78 15.17
CA ASP A 21 -3.35 -30.07 14.77
C ASP A 21 -4.79 -30.27 15.26
N THR A 22 -5.55 -31.06 14.52
CA THR A 22 -6.91 -31.49 14.89
C THR A 22 -6.87 -32.52 16.01
N ILE A 23 -7.79 -32.39 16.99
CA ILE A 23 -7.88 -33.32 18.13
C ILE A 23 -8.39 -34.72 17.68
N ASP A 24 -9.02 -34.78 16.50
CA ASP A 24 -9.59 -36.00 15.92
C ASP A 24 -8.58 -36.82 15.07
N ASP A 25 -7.32 -36.38 15.00
CA ASP A 25 -6.22 -37.06 14.30
C ASP A 25 -5.04 -37.33 15.25
N ASP A 26 -4.46 -38.53 15.19
CA ASP A 26 -3.26 -38.93 15.94
C ASP A 26 -1.95 -38.50 15.22
N SER A 27 -2.03 -37.99 14.00
CA SER A 27 -0.87 -37.48 13.26
C SER A 27 -0.38 -36.13 13.81
N VAL A 28 0.95 -35.95 13.86
CA VAL A 28 1.58 -34.69 14.28
C VAL A 28 2.17 -34.03 13.05
N LYS A 29 1.51 -32.96 12.57
CA LYS A 29 1.92 -32.29 11.35
C LYS A 29 2.93 -31.17 11.62
N HIS A 30 3.72 -30.82 10.61
CA HIS A 30 4.57 -29.64 10.69
C HIS A 30 3.76 -28.41 10.28
N TRP A 31 3.92 -27.30 11.00
CA TRP A 31 3.17 -26.07 10.75
C TRP A 31 4.14 -24.90 10.57
N SER A 32 4.14 -24.30 9.38
CA SER A 32 4.78 -23.00 9.18
C SER A 32 3.92 -21.91 9.83
N VAL A 33 4.55 -20.91 10.45
CA VAL A 33 3.85 -19.88 11.23
C VAL A 33 4.32 -18.49 10.83
N THR A 34 3.39 -17.66 10.34
CA THR A 34 3.62 -16.22 10.12
C THR A 34 2.82 -15.38 11.11
N LYS A 35 3.45 -14.37 11.70
CA LYS A 35 2.84 -13.40 12.62
C LYS A 35 2.85 -12.03 11.93
N LEU A 36 1.71 -11.34 11.86
CA LEU A 36 1.60 -9.97 11.37
C LEU A 36 0.87 -9.10 12.38
N ASP A 37 1.58 -8.11 12.93
CA ASP A 37 1.00 -7.09 13.79
C ASP A 37 0.26 -6.02 12.98
N GLY A 38 -0.82 -5.50 13.53
CA GLY A 38 -1.62 -4.44 12.91
C GLY A 38 -2.39 -3.60 13.93
N SER A 39 -3.02 -2.55 13.43
CA SER A 39 -3.73 -1.57 14.26
C SER A 39 -5.01 -1.11 13.57
N TRP A 40 -6.10 -1.07 14.34
CA TRP A 40 -7.28 -0.29 14.01
C TRP A 40 -7.18 1.07 14.70
N ARG A 41 -7.34 2.14 13.93
CA ARG A 41 -7.36 3.53 14.41
C ARG A 41 -8.61 4.24 13.87
N LYS A 42 -9.29 4.97 14.76
CA LYS A 42 -10.47 5.79 14.44
C LYS A 42 -10.16 6.67 13.23
N GLY A 43 -11.06 6.67 12.24
CA GLY A 43 -10.93 7.51 11.03
C GLY A 43 -9.74 7.19 10.13
N SER A 44 -9.17 5.98 10.16
CA SER A 44 -8.08 5.66 9.21
C SER A 44 -7.99 4.17 8.89
N THR A 45 -8.04 3.30 9.91
CA THR A 45 -7.93 1.84 9.73
C THR A 45 -8.97 1.04 10.52
N ALA A 46 -9.76 1.68 11.39
CA ALA A 46 -10.91 1.07 12.06
C ALA A 46 -12.13 1.06 11.14
N GLY A 47 -12.11 0.19 10.12
CA GLY A 47 -13.12 0.16 9.06
C GLY A 47 -14.45 -0.52 9.44
N GLY A 48 -14.48 -1.29 10.52
CA GLY A 48 -15.62 -2.15 10.89
C GLY A 48 -15.73 -3.38 9.99
N CYS A 49 -16.74 -4.23 10.19
CA CYS A 49 -16.92 -5.47 9.41
C CYS A 49 -17.59 -5.21 8.04
N ARG A 50 -17.78 -6.26 7.24
CA ARG A 50 -18.31 -6.16 5.86
C ARG A 50 -19.76 -5.61 5.77
N ASN A 51 -20.47 -5.50 6.89
CA ASN A 51 -21.74 -4.79 7.00
C ASN A 51 -21.60 -3.26 6.81
N HIS A 52 -20.38 -2.74 6.92
CA HIS A 52 -20.01 -1.33 6.78
C HIS A 52 -19.23 -1.09 5.46
N PRO A 53 -19.81 -1.31 4.27
CA PRO A 53 -19.07 -1.31 2.99
C PRO A 53 -18.45 0.03 2.61
N TYR A 54 -18.88 1.14 3.23
CA TYR A 54 -18.27 2.45 3.02
C TYR A 54 -16.86 2.56 3.64
N SER A 55 -16.59 1.85 4.74
CA SER A 55 -15.34 1.91 5.52
C SER A 55 -14.58 0.58 5.63
N PHE A 56 -15.24 -0.57 5.39
CA PHE A 56 -14.66 -1.91 5.52
C PHE A 56 -13.33 -2.09 4.75
N TRP A 57 -13.24 -1.50 3.55
CA TRP A 57 -12.06 -1.57 2.70
C TRP A 57 -10.82 -0.89 3.31
N MET A 58 -11.00 0.02 4.28
CA MET A 58 -9.91 0.75 4.96
C MET A 58 -9.25 -0.05 6.09
N ASN A 59 -9.81 -1.19 6.51
CA ASN A 59 -9.10 -2.08 7.44
C ASN A 59 -7.75 -2.50 6.83
N PRO A 60 -6.73 -2.80 7.65
CA PRO A 60 -5.47 -3.35 7.15
C PRO A 60 -5.72 -4.63 6.35
N GLN A 61 -4.99 -4.82 5.26
CA GLN A 61 -5.15 -5.95 4.36
C GLN A 61 -3.89 -6.84 4.41
N ILE A 62 -4.07 -8.14 4.29
CA ILE A 62 -2.98 -9.13 4.38
C ILE A 62 -3.17 -10.12 3.23
N VAL A 63 -2.13 -10.36 2.41
CA VAL A 63 -2.11 -11.43 1.42
C VAL A 63 -1.51 -12.68 2.06
N ILE A 64 -2.18 -13.83 1.89
CA ILE A 64 -1.63 -15.17 2.12
C ILE A 64 -1.52 -15.88 0.77
N LYS A 65 -0.37 -16.51 0.50
CA LYS A 65 -0.12 -17.30 -0.70
C LYS A 65 0.04 -18.78 -0.35
N LEU A 66 -0.82 -19.60 -0.94
CA LEU A 66 -0.85 -21.05 -0.79
C LEU A 66 -0.35 -21.67 -2.11
N GLU A 67 0.84 -22.31 -2.07
CA GLU A 67 1.49 -22.87 -3.28
C GLU A 67 1.42 -24.40 -3.37
N GLU A 68 1.55 -25.10 -2.25
CA GLU A 68 1.57 -26.57 -2.17
C GLU A 68 0.29 -27.08 -1.47
N GLU A 69 -0.34 -28.09 -2.05
CA GLU A 69 -1.47 -28.83 -1.47
C GLU A 69 -0.98 -29.76 -0.34
N ASP A 70 -1.86 -30.11 0.60
CA ASP A 70 -1.53 -30.99 1.73
C ASP A 70 -1.16 -32.42 1.26
N ASP A 71 -0.32 -33.14 2.01
CA ASP A 71 0.16 -34.48 1.61
C ASP A 71 -0.87 -35.61 1.85
N ASP A 72 -2.03 -35.29 2.44
CA ASP A 72 -2.99 -36.26 2.98
C ASP A 72 -4.00 -36.76 1.93
N PRO A 73 -4.15 -38.09 1.73
CA PRO A 73 -5.08 -38.64 0.74
C PRO A 73 -6.46 -39.03 1.29
N ASP A 74 -6.63 -39.14 2.62
CA ASP A 74 -7.78 -39.81 3.23
C ASP A 74 -8.98 -38.87 3.55
N ASP A 75 -8.81 -37.54 3.53
CA ASP A 75 -9.88 -36.59 3.84
C ASP A 75 -10.74 -36.15 2.63
N GLY A 76 -10.35 -36.55 1.41
CA GLY A 76 -11.16 -36.44 0.20
C GLY A 76 -11.33 -35.05 -0.41
N GLU A 77 -10.86 -33.99 0.24
CA GLU A 77 -10.89 -32.61 -0.26
C GLU A 77 -9.48 -32.13 -0.61
N VAL A 78 -9.17 -31.97 -1.90
CA VAL A 78 -7.85 -31.47 -2.35
C VAL A 78 -7.73 -29.97 -2.08
N GLY A 79 -6.69 -29.57 -1.35
CA GLY A 79 -6.41 -28.17 -1.01
C GLY A 79 -5.25 -28.02 -0.03
N CYS A 80 -5.11 -26.81 0.51
CA CYS A 80 -4.06 -26.40 1.45
C CYS A 80 -4.70 -26.05 2.80
N SER A 81 -4.24 -26.66 3.88
CA SER A 81 -4.78 -26.47 5.24
C SER A 81 -4.07 -25.34 5.98
N PHE A 82 -4.86 -24.41 6.51
CA PHE A 82 -4.36 -23.31 7.33
C PHE A 82 -5.34 -22.86 8.43
N VAL A 83 -4.80 -22.28 9.49
CA VAL A 83 -5.54 -21.71 10.62
C VAL A 83 -5.20 -20.23 10.73
N VAL A 84 -6.22 -19.38 10.77
CA VAL A 84 -6.07 -17.93 10.98
C VAL A 84 -6.55 -17.59 12.38
N GLY A 85 -5.64 -17.08 13.23
CA GLY A 85 -5.92 -16.58 14.57
C GLY A 85 -5.74 -15.06 14.66
N LEU A 86 -6.85 -14.33 14.83
CA LEU A 86 -6.86 -12.88 15.06
C LEU A 86 -6.93 -12.59 16.56
N ILE A 87 -5.84 -12.10 17.16
CA ILE A 87 -5.74 -11.78 18.59
C ILE A 87 -5.66 -10.27 18.84
N GLN A 88 -6.55 -9.73 19.68
CA GLN A 88 -6.47 -8.33 20.12
C GLN A 88 -5.50 -8.15 21.30
N LYS A 89 -4.60 -7.17 21.16
CA LYS A 89 -3.50 -6.88 22.08
C LYS A 89 -3.94 -5.86 23.15
N ASN A 90 -3.16 -5.72 24.21
CA ASN A 90 -3.28 -4.67 25.26
C ASN A 90 -4.58 -4.57 26.10
N ARG A 91 -5.70 -5.23 25.73
CA ARG A 91 -7.02 -5.12 26.42
C ARG A 91 -7.01 -5.33 27.93
N ARG A 92 -6.14 -6.19 28.48
CA ARG A 92 -6.02 -6.38 29.95
C ARG A 92 -5.59 -5.11 30.70
N LYS A 93 -4.90 -4.17 30.04
CA LYS A 93 -4.58 -2.83 30.57
C LYS A 93 -5.79 -1.91 30.50
N LEU A 94 -6.46 -1.90 29.34
CA LEU A 94 -7.60 -1.03 29.03
C LEU A 94 -8.85 -1.36 29.87
N ARG A 95 -9.03 -2.62 30.29
CA ARG A 95 -10.04 -3.02 31.30
C ARG A 95 -9.93 -2.28 32.63
N LYS A 96 -8.73 -1.82 33.03
CA LYS A 96 -8.56 -0.98 34.24
C LYS A 96 -9.01 0.48 34.03
N GLN A 97 -9.38 0.83 32.80
CA GLN A 97 -9.83 2.16 32.37
C GLN A 97 -11.29 2.14 31.87
N GLY A 98 -11.98 0.98 31.96
CA GLY A 98 -13.39 0.82 31.58
C GLY A 98 -13.64 0.24 30.19
N GLU A 99 -12.61 0.07 29.34
CA GLU A 99 -12.77 -0.58 28.03
C GLU A 99 -12.69 -2.11 28.14
N ASP A 100 -13.66 -2.83 27.57
CA ASP A 100 -13.60 -4.28 27.40
C ASP A 100 -13.02 -4.70 26.04
N MET A 101 -13.05 -6.01 25.74
CA MET A 101 -12.69 -6.63 24.47
C MET A 101 -13.69 -6.23 23.39
N HIS A 102 -13.18 -5.77 22.24
CA HIS A 102 -14.02 -5.48 21.08
C HIS A 102 -14.53 -6.77 20.46
N THR A 103 -15.73 -6.75 19.89
CA THR A 103 -16.18 -7.80 18.98
C THR A 103 -15.32 -7.76 17.72
N VAL A 104 -14.56 -8.83 17.46
CA VAL A 104 -13.59 -8.92 16.35
C VAL A 104 -13.84 -10.16 15.49
N GLY A 105 -13.31 -10.13 14.27
CA GLY A 105 -13.40 -11.21 13.29
C GLY A 105 -12.65 -10.84 12.00
N PHE A 106 -12.66 -11.73 11.01
CA PHE A 106 -11.97 -11.50 9.74
C PHE A 106 -12.73 -12.12 8.56
N ALA A 107 -12.46 -11.60 7.37
CA ALA A 107 -12.96 -12.12 6.10
C ALA A 107 -11.80 -12.50 5.19
N ILE A 108 -11.99 -13.50 4.32
CA ILE A 108 -11.02 -13.99 3.35
C ILE A 108 -11.65 -13.92 1.95
N TYR A 109 -10.93 -13.32 1.00
CA TYR A 109 -11.34 -13.18 -0.40
C TYR A 109 -10.31 -13.84 -1.32
N ASP A 110 -10.76 -14.58 -2.34
CA ASP A 110 -9.91 -15.00 -3.46
C ASP A 110 -9.45 -13.78 -4.27
N LEU A 111 -8.17 -13.73 -4.66
CA LEU A 111 -7.65 -12.67 -5.50
C LEU A 111 -7.71 -13.06 -6.98
N PRO A 112 -8.36 -12.28 -7.84
CA PRO A 112 -8.25 -12.46 -9.28
C PRO A 112 -6.79 -12.43 -9.73
N LYS A 113 -6.40 -13.36 -10.62
CA LYS A 113 -5.02 -13.59 -11.09
C LYS A 113 -4.29 -12.36 -11.65
N GLN A 114 -5.02 -11.28 -11.97
CA GLN A 114 -4.44 -9.99 -12.33
C GLN A 114 -3.67 -9.32 -11.18
N PHE A 115 -4.01 -9.61 -9.93
CA PHE A 115 -3.37 -9.08 -8.72
C PHE A 115 -2.26 -9.99 -8.16
N TYR A 116 -2.03 -11.17 -8.73
CA TYR A 116 -1.04 -12.12 -8.19
C TYR A 116 0.37 -11.52 -8.17
N GLY A 117 1.02 -11.57 -7.00
CA GLY A 117 2.31 -10.94 -6.75
C GLY A 117 2.29 -9.41 -6.59
N GLN A 118 1.13 -8.74 -6.68
CA GLN A 118 1.01 -7.29 -6.44
C GLN A 118 0.93 -7.01 -4.94
N ARG A 119 2.09 -6.78 -4.32
CA ARG A 119 2.24 -6.56 -2.86
C ARG A 119 2.07 -5.10 -2.43
N GLU A 120 2.05 -4.18 -3.40
CA GLU A 120 2.05 -2.72 -3.21
C GLU A 120 0.73 -2.10 -3.72
N VAL A 121 -0.42 -2.66 -3.29
CA VAL A 121 -1.77 -2.19 -3.67
C VAL A 121 -2.74 -2.35 -2.50
N HIS A 122 -3.23 -1.25 -1.91
CA HIS A 122 -4.35 -1.32 -0.97
C HIS A 122 -5.67 -1.40 -1.76
N LEU A 123 -6.36 -2.54 -1.72
CA LEU A 123 -7.56 -2.78 -2.53
C LEU A 123 -8.74 -1.91 -2.07
N ASP A 124 -9.52 -1.45 -3.04
CA ASP A 124 -10.48 -0.38 -2.86
C ASP A 124 -11.90 -0.87 -2.50
N LYS A 125 -12.80 0.09 -2.29
CA LYS A 125 -14.23 -0.16 -2.05
C LYS A 125 -14.88 -1.00 -3.17
N ASN A 126 -14.49 -0.80 -4.43
CA ASN A 126 -15.10 -1.48 -5.57
C ASN A 126 -14.75 -2.98 -5.61
N PHE A 127 -13.53 -3.37 -5.21
CA PHE A 127 -13.16 -4.78 -5.03
C PHE A 127 -14.13 -5.50 -4.09
N PHE A 128 -14.33 -4.99 -2.87
CA PHE A 128 -15.19 -5.63 -1.86
C PHE A 128 -16.70 -5.55 -2.14
N LEU A 129 -17.12 -4.69 -3.07
CA LEU A 129 -18.50 -4.65 -3.58
C LEU A 129 -18.75 -5.65 -4.71
N THR A 130 -17.71 -6.01 -5.48
CA THR A 130 -17.81 -6.92 -6.64
C THR A 130 -17.42 -8.36 -6.33
N HIS A 131 -16.59 -8.59 -5.29
CA HIS A 131 -16.09 -9.91 -4.91
C HIS A 131 -16.80 -10.43 -3.64
N ALA A 132 -17.23 -11.69 -3.68
CA ALA A 132 -17.79 -12.39 -2.53
C ALA A 132 -16.69 -12.85 -1.56
N GLN A 133 -17.06 -13.08 -0.30
CA GLN A 133 -16.17 -13.71 0.68
C GLN A 133 -16.02 -15.20 0.34
N THR A 134 -14.79 -15.66 0.17
CA THR A 134 -14.47 -17.09 -0.02
C THR A 134 -14.55 -17.83 1.31
N ALA A 135 -14.06 -17.19 2.39
CA ALA A 135 -14.18 -17.69 3.75
C ALA A 135 -14.23 -16.52 4.76
N LYS A 136 -14.46 -16.82 6.04
CA LYS A 136 -14.51 -15.84 7.14
C LYS A 136 -14.39 -16.55 8.49
N SER A 137 -14.07 -15.81 9.54
CA SER A 137 -14.26 -16.28 10.92
C SER A 137 -15.74 -16.63 11.15
N GLU A 138 -16.01 -17.80 11.76
CA GLU A 138 -17.37 -18.35 11.95
C GLU A 138 -18.37 -17.33 12.52
N THR A 139 -17.96 -16.66 13.60
CA THR A 139 -18.70 -15.58 14.25
C THR A 139 -17.76 -14.43 14.58
N PHE A 140 -18.29 -13.21 14.54
CA PHE A 140 -17.64 -12.05 15.16
C PHE A 140 -17.96 -12.11 16.67
N THR A 141 -16.93 -12.14 17.52
CA THR A 141 -17.10 -12.38 18.96
C THR A 141 -16.18 -11.48 19.80
N ASN A 142 -16.61 -11.16 21.02
CA ASN A 142 -15.90 -10.26 21.96
C ASN A 142 -14.82 -10.98 22.79
N GLN A 143 -14.18 -12.00 22.20
CA GLN A 143 -13.10 -12.75 22.85
C GLN A 143 -11.73 -12.15 22.52
N ARG A 144 -10.70 -12.56 23.29
CA ARG A 144 -9.33 -12.05 23.10
C ARG A 144 -8.77 -12.46 21.75
N GLU A 145 -9.13 -13.64 21.27
CA GLU A 145 -8.71 -14.20 20.00
C GLU A 145 -9.89 -14.88 19.31
N VAL A 146 -9.89 -14.84 17.98
CA VAL A 146 -10.82 -15.56 17.11
C VAL A 146 -9.98 -16.37 16.14
N SER A 147 -10.08 -17.69 16.25
CA SER A 147 -9.34 -18.66 15.43
C SER A 147 -10.30 -19.53 14.62
N THR A 148 -10.00 -19.74 13.34
CA THR A 148 -10.78 -20.63 12.47
C THR A 148 -9.81 -21.37 11.52
N ARG A 149 -10.06 -22.67 11.31
CA ARG A 149 -9.34 -23.54 10.36
C ARG A 149 -10.05 -23.50 9.00
N PHE A 150 -9.27 -23.54 7.92
CA PHE A 150 -9.75 -23.55 6.54
C PHE A 150 -8.93 -24.53 5.70
N LYS A 151 -9.56 -25.13 4.70
CA LYS A 151 -8.90 -25.78 3.57
C LYS A 151 -9.33 -25.03 2.30
N LEU A 152 -8.39 -24.52 1.52
CA LEU A 152 -8.65 -23.78 0.27
C LEU A 152 -7.69 -24.27 -0.84
N PRO A 153 -8.06 -24.21 -2.12
CA PRO A 153 -7.16 -24.59 -3.21
C PRO A 153 -5.94 -23.65 -3.32
N PRO A 154 -4.86 -24.04 -4.03
CA PRO A 154 -3.70 -23.18 -4.24
C PRO A 154 -4.04 -21.85 -4.92
N GLY A 155 -3.53 -20.75 -4.38
CA GLY A 155 -3.86 -19.39 -4.81
C GLY A 155 -3.32 -18.30 -3.88
N GLU A 156 -3.55 -17.04 -4.25
CA GLU A 156 -3.33 -15.88 -3.35
C GLU A 156 -4.70 -15.39 -2.82
N TYR A 157 -4.80 -15.22 -1.50
CA TYR A 157 -6.02 -14.81 -0.81
C TYR A 157 -5.78 -13.56 0.04
N LEU A 158 -6.82 -12.73 0.19
CA LEU A 158 -6.79 -11.51 0.98
C LEU A 158 -7.54 -11.69 2.31
N ILE A 159 -6.80 -11.68 3.42
CA ILE A 159 -7.33 -11.66 4.79
C ILE A 159 -7.54 -10.20 5.21
N VAL A 160 -8.76 -9.87 5.65
CA VAL A 160 -9.15 -8.54 6.17
C VAL A 160 -9.61 -8.66 7.62
N PRO A 161 -8.72 -8.44 8.62
CA PRO A 161 -9.07 -8.41 10.04
C PRO A 161 -9.78 -7.10 10.42
N SER A 162 -10.91 -7.21 11.14
CA SER A 162 -11.71 -6.04 11.55
C SER A 162 -12.36 -6.20 12.93
N THR A 163 -12.70 -5.08 13.54
CA THR A 163 -13.77 -5.01 14.55
C THR A 163 -15.14 -5.17 13.88
N PHE A 164 -16.18 -5.51 14.64
CA PHE A 164 -17.55 -5.54 14.12
C PHE A 164 -18.04 -4.14 13.75
N GLU A 165 -18.02 -3.23 14.73
CA GLU A 165 -18.32 -1.81 14.53
C GLU A 165 -17.09 -1.05 13.97
N PRO A 166 -17.30 -0.01 13.15
CA PRO A 166 -16.24 0.89 12.70
C PRO A 166 -15.76 1.81 13.83
N HIS A 167 -14.73 2.61 13.55
CA HIS A 167 -14.21 3.67 14.43
C HIS A 167 -13.59 3.22 15.77
N LEU A 168 -13.65 1.92 16.10
CA LEU A 168 -13.07 1.33 17.29
C LEU A 168 -11.53 1.26 17.24
N ASN A 169 -10.85 1.91 18.18
CA ASN A 169 -9.40 1.82 18.34
C ASN A 169 -8.96 0.46 18.90
N GLY A 170 -7.88 -0.12 18.38
CA GLY A 170 -7.27 -1.32 18.92
C GLY A 170 -5.96 -1.73 18.23
N ASP A 171 -5.18 -2.56 18.91
CA ASP A 171 -3.99 -3.21 18.35
C ASP A 171 -4.30 -4.71 18.21
N PHE A 172 -3.80 -5.36 17.17
CA PHE A 172 -4.01 -6.79 16.93
C PHE A 172 -2.76 -7.47 16.38
N CYS A 173 -2.77 -8.80 16.41
CA CYS A 173 -1.88 -9.65 15.62
C CYS A 173 -2.75 -10.66 14.86
N VAL A 174 -2.43 -10.90 13.59
CA VAL A 174 -2.91 -12.06 12.83
C VAL A 174 -1.80 -13.11 12.84
N ARG A 175 -2.15 -14.32 13.27
CA ARG A 175 -1.31 -15.51 13.17
C ARG A 175 -1.87 -16.40 12.07
N VAL A 176 -1.05 -16.71 11.08
CA VAL A 176 -1.33 -17.72 10.06
C VAL A 176 -0.46 -18.93 10.38
N PHE A 177 -1.11 -20.08 10.57
CA PHE A 177 -0.47 -21.38 10.64
C PHE A 177 -0.86 -22.14 9.37
N SER A 178 0.08 -22.70 8.62
CA SER A 178 -0.23 -23.55 7.45
C SER A 178 0.64 -24.80 7.44
N GLU A 179 0.06 -25.91 6.98
CA GLU A 179 0.70 -27.23 6.93
C GLU A 179 1.93 -27.20 6.00
N LYS A 180 1.72 -26.70 4.78
CA LYS A 180 2.79 -26.33 3.84
C LYS A 180 3.31 -24.90 4.09
N GLN A 181 4.47 -24.56 3.54
CA GLN A 181 5.04 -23.22 3.67
C GLN A 181 4.22 -22.18 2.88
N ALA A 182 3.53 -21.27 3.58
CA ALA A 182 2.78 -20.18 2.98
C ALA A 182 3.52 -18.83 3.11
N GLU A 183 3.55 -18.03 2.05
CA GLU A 183 4.06 -16.65 2.11
C GLU A 183 2.92 -15.72 2.55
N THR A 184 3.03 -15.10 3.73
CA THR A 184 2.02 -14.15 4.24
C THR A 184 2.64 -12.76 4.41
N LEU A 185 2.02 -11.72 3.82
CA LEU A 185 2.55 -10.36 3.76
C LEU A 185 1.45 -9.30 3.96
N PRO A 186 1.78 -8.11 4.51
CA PRO A 186 0.86 -6.98 4.49
C PRO A 186 0.62 -6.50 3.05
N CYS A 187 -0.61 -6.05 2.78
CA CYS A 187 -1.00 -5.41 1.52
C CYS A 187 -1.35 -3.94 1.80
N ASP A 188 -0.58 -3.02 1.22
CA ASP A 188 -0.69 -1.58 1.49
C ASP A 188 -0.23 -0.80 0.25
N ASP A 189 -0.60 0.48 0.15
CA ASP A 189 -0.12 1.34 -0.93
C ASP A 189 1.36 1.75 -0.69
N PRO A 190 2.19 1.83 -1.75
CA PRO A 190 3.56 2.32 -1.64
C PRO A 190 3.57 3.82 -1.34
N VAL A 191 4.64 4.33 -0.74
CA VAL A 191 4.78 5.77 -0.44
C VAL A 191 5.41 6.48 -1.62
N SER A 192 4.60 7.09 -2.49
CA SER A 192 5.09 7.85 -3.65
C SER A 192 4.18 9.03 -4.04
N ALA A 193 4.74 10.02 -4.73
CA ALA A 193 4.01 11.20 -5.19
C ALA A 193 4.45 11.63 -6.60
N GLU A 194 3.56 11.43 -7.57
CA GLU A 194 3.66 11.95 -8.94
C GLU A 194 2.87 13.27 -9.04
N LEU A 195 3.49 14.34 -8.57
CA LEU A 195 2.97 15.70 -8.61
C LEU A 195 3.49 16.46 -9.83
N GLU A 196 2.70 17.41 -10.31
CA GLU A 196 3.10 18.35 -11.35
C GLU A 196 3.66 19.61 -10.70
N ASP A 197 4.92 19.93 -11.01
CA ASP A 197 5.45 21.29 -10.90
C ASP A 197 4.91 22.13 -12.05
N GLU A 198 3.59 22.38 -12.03
CA GLU A 198 3.00 23.47 -12.80
C GLU A 198 3.47 24.78 -12.18
N THR A 199 4.34 25.51 -12.86
CA THR A 199 4.76 26.89 -12.51
C THR A 199 4.19 27.84 -13.56
N VAL A 200 3.42 28.84 -13.12
CA VAL A 200 2.89 29.90 -13.99
C VAL A 200 3.94 31.00 -14.10
N SER A 201 4.46 31.25 -15.31
CA SER A 201 5.36 32.38 -15.55
C SER A 201 4.63 33.72 -15.43
N ASP A 202 5.35 34.79 -15.14
CA ASP A 202 4.79 36.14 -14.99
C ASP A 202 4.07 36.60 -16.28
N GLU A 203 4.58 36.19 -17.44
CA GLU A 203 4.05 36.43 -18.78
C GLU A 203 2.75 35.67 -19.08
N GLU A 204 2.49 34.53 -18.42
CA GLU A 204 1.24 33.76 -18.54
C GLU A 204 0.09 34.34 -17.70
N VAL A 205 0.38 35.26 -16.77
CA VAL A 205 -0.62 35.83 -15.87
C VAL A 205 -1.46 36.90 -16.58
N ASP A 206 -2.75 36.61 -16.77
CA ASP A 206 -3.68 37.56 -17.39
C ASP A 206 -3.72 38.92 -16.66
N SER A 207 -3.88 39.96 -17.47
CA SER A 207 -4.11 41.36 -17.10
C SER A 207 -5.09 41.58 -15.93
N GLY A 208 -6.19 40.83 -15.86
CA GLY A 208 -7.18 40.90 -14.77
C GLY A 208 -6.64 40.34 -13.46
N PHE A 209 -5.82 39.28 -13.50
CA PHE A 209 -5.15 38.74 -12.32
C PHE A 209 -3.97 39.61 -11.88
N ARG A 210 -3.17 40.16 -12.81
CA ARG A 210 -2.13 41.16 -12.50
C ARG A 210 -2.77 42.38 -11.80
N GLY A 211 -3.88 42.89 -12.34
CA GLY A 211 -4.66 43.99 -11.76
C GLY A 211 -5.41 43.66 -10.45
N LEU A 212 -5.50 42.38 -10.07
CA LEU A 212 -5.93 41.94 -8.74
C LEU A 212 -4.73 41.87 -7.78
N PHE A 213 -3.62 41.26 -8.19
CA PHE A 213 -2.38 41.16 -7.40
C PHE A 213 -1.88 42.54 -6.95
N THR A 214 -1.74 43.52 -7.84
CA THR A 214 -1.31 44.89 -7.48
C THR A 214 -2.28 45.61 -6.51
N LYS A 215 -3.51 45.13 -6.32
CA LYS A 215 -4.44 45.66 -5.30
C LYS A 215 -4.38 44.93 -3.96
N LEU A 216 -3.56 43.88 -3.87
CA LEU A 216 -3.42 43.00 -2.70
C LEU A 216 -1.97 42.95 -2.17
N ALA A 217 -0.99 43.18 -3.04
CA ALA A 217 0.46 43.08 -2.79
C ALA A 217 1.15 44.44 -2.47
N GLY A 218 0.38 45.46 -2.09
CA GLY A 218 0.91 46.74 -1.62
C GLY A 218 1.76 47.53 -2.63
N ASP A 219 2.60 48.42 -2.11
CA ASP A 219 3.59 49.20 -2.87
C ASP A 219 4.88 48.39 -3.11
N ASP A 220 5.12 47.34 -2.31
CA ASP A 220 6.27 46.43 -2.41
C ASP A 220 6.07 45.28 -3.42
N MET A 221 4.85 45.08 -3.93
CA MET A 221 4.50 44.13 -5.00
C MET A 221 4.84 42.66 -4.67
N GLU A 222 4.81 42.32 -3.38
CA GLU A 222 4.99 40.99 -2.82
C GLU A 222 3.85 40.68 -1.84
N ILE A 223 3.50 39.40 -1.64
CA ILE A 223 2.45 38.98 -0.70
C ILE A 223 3.08 38.17 0.45
N SER A 224 3.02 38.66 1.69
CA SER A 224 3.44 37.89 2.86
C SER A 224 2.37 36.87 3.30
N ALA A 225 2.75 35.93 4.17
CA ALA A 225 1.80 34.99 4.78
C ALA A 225 0.65 35.67 5.55
N VAL A 226 0.80 36.94 5.99
CA VAL A 226 -0.25 37.69 6.71
C VAL A 226 -1.26 38.29 5.72
N GLU A 227 -0.79 38.86 4.61
CA GLU A 227 -1.69 39.29 3.52
C GLU A 227 -2.38 38.09 2.89
N LEU A 228 -1.64 37.01 2.58
CA LEU A 228 -2.19 35.78 2.03
C LEU A 228 -3.35 35.24 2.87
N ARG A 229 -3.18 35.12 4.19
CA ARG A 229 -4.25 34.71 5.10
C ARG A 229 -5.47 35.62 5.00
N THR A 230 -5.25 36.93 4.96
CA THR A 230 -6.30 37.96 4.85
C THR A 230 -7.06 37.87 3.52
N ILE A 231 -6.34 37.64 2.43
CA ILE A 231 -6.87 37.46 1.06
C ILE A 231 -7.74 36.20 1.01
N MET A 232 -7.19 35.06 1.44
CA MET A 232 -7.87 33.76 1.36
C MET A 232 -9.13 33.75 2.25
N ASN A 233 -9.07 34.34 3.45
CA ASN A 233 -10.24 34.38 4.35
C ASN A 233 -11.34 35.33 3.85
N LYS A 234 -10.98 36.40 3.14
CA LYS A 234 -11.92 37.31 2.45
C LYS A 234 -12.57 36.72 1.19
N ILE A 235 -12.04 35.60 0.71
CA ILE A 235 -12.58 34.80 -0.40
C ILE A 235 -13.45 33.66 0.15
N VAL A 236 -12.95 32.92 1.15
CA VAL A 236 -13.67 31.85 1.83
C VAL A 236 -14.93 32.36 2.54
N SER A 237 -14.89 33.51 3.21
CA SER A 237 -16.06 34.07 3.90
C SER A 237 -17.21 34.51 2.98
N LYS A 238 -17.03 34.45 1.66
CA LYS A 238 -18.07 34.67 0.64
C LYS A 238 -18.66 33.37 0.10
N ARG A 239 -18.17 32.22 0.56
CA ARG A 239 -18.59 30.88 0.14
C ARG A 239 -19.48 30.26 1.20
N THR A 240 -20.57 29.67 0.75
CA THR A 240 -21.48 28.84 1.56
C THR A 240 -21.39 27.36 1.18
N ASP A 241 -20.47 27.01 0.28
CA ASP A 241 -20.30 25.67 -0.31
C ASP A 241 -19.10 24.89 0.26
N ILE A 242 -18.52 25.39 1.35
CA ILE A 242 -17.49 24.76 2.20
C ILE A 242 -17.73 25.21 3.65
N LYS A 243 -17.48 24.35 4.63
CA LYS A 243 -17.40 24.72 6.05
C LYS A 243 -15.93 24.81 6.46
N THR A 244 -15.57 25.91 7.10
CA THR A 244 -14.23 26.22 7.59
C THR A 244 -14.28 27.54 8.38
N ASP A 245 -13.50 27.66 9.44
CA ASP A 245 -13.31 28.94 10.17
C ASP A 245 -12.36 29.91 9.41
N GLY A 246 -11.88 29.50 8.23
CA GLY A 246 -10.92 30.22 7.39
C GLY A 246 -9.49 29.77 7.65
N PHE A 247 -8.62 30.05 6.67
CA PHE A 247 -7.22 29.66 6.69
C PHE A 247 -6.49 30.12 7.96
N SER A 248 -5.80 29.16 8.59
CA SER A 248 -4.92 29.38 9.71
C SER A 248 -3.61 30.05 9.29
N MET A 249 -2.88 30.57 10.29
CA MET A 249 -1.55 31.11 10.08
C MET A 249 -0.50 30.01 9.83
N GLU A 250 -0.75 28.75 10.24
CA GLU A 250 0.14 27.63 9.88
C GLU A 250 0.00 27.29 8.39
N THR A 251 -1.22 27.06 7.90
CA THR A 251 -1.44 26.78 6.46
C THR A 251 -0.95 27.92 5.57
N SER A 252 -1.21 29.18 5.95
CA SER A 252 -0.74 30.34 5.17
C SER A 252 0.80 30.44 5.12
N ARG A 253 1.51 29.98 6.16
CA ARG A 253 2.98 29.84 6.13
C ARG A 253 3.44 28.64 5.30
N ILE A 254 2.75 27.50 5.37
CA ILE A 254 3.06 26.32 4.55
C ILE A 254 2.88 26.64 3.06
N MET A 255 1.84 27.41 2.70
CA MET A 255 1.61 27.90 1.33
C MET A 255 2.77 28.76 0.83
N VAL A 256 3.24 29.73 1.62
CA VAL A 256 4.39 30.57 1.23
C VAL A 256 5.66 29.73 1.14
N ASN A 257 5.99 28.96 2.17
CA ASN A 257 7.22 28.14 2.22
C ASN A 257 7.33 27.06 1.13
N LEU A 258 6.22 26.68 0.49
CA LEU A 258 6.20 25.75 -0.65
C LEU A 258 6.42 26.45 -2.00
N MET A 259 6.14 27.75 -2.06
CA MET A 259 5.99 28.52 -3.30
C MET A 259 6.99 29.68 -3.45
N ASP A 260 7.64 30.08 -2.37
CA ASP A 260 8.78 31.00 -2.33
C ASP A 260 10.05 30.28 -2.81
N ASP A 261 10.29 30.32 -4.12
CA ASP A 261 11.56 29.84 -4.72
C ASP A 261 12.70 30.84 -4.51
N SER A 262 12.39 32.08 -4.07
CA SER A 262 13.35 33.16 -3.84
C SER A 262 14.06 33.09 -2.48
N GLY A 263 13.40 32.52 -1.48
CA GLY A 263 13.84 32.47 -0.08
C GLY A 263 13.62 33.76 0.72
N ASN A 264 12.77 34.69 0.26
CA ASN A 264 12.50 35.96 0.93
C ASN A 264 11.37 35.90 1.99
N GLY A 265 10.63 34.79 2.09
CA GLY A 265 9.50 34.59 2.99
C GLY A 265 8.18 35.25 2.52
N ARG A 266 8.06 35.55 1.24
CA ARG A 266 6.95 36.24 0.57
C ARG A 266 6.67 35.59 -0.79
N LEU A 267 5.68 36.10 -1.53
CA LEU A 267 5.32 35.60 -2.86
C LEU A 267 5.25 36.72 -3.89
N GLY A 268 5.99 36.55 -4.99
CA GLY A 268 5.84 37.32 -6.21
C GLY A 268 4.60 36.92 -7.02
N LEU A 269 4.42 37.54 -8.19
CA LEU A 269 3.20 37.40 -9.00
C LEU A 269 3.03 35.98 -9.58
N GLY A 270 4.02 35.43 -10.28
CA GLY A 270 3.96 34.05 -10.81
C GLY A 270 3.83 32.98 -9.72
N GLU A 271 4.51 33.16 -8.58
CA GLU A 271 4.41 32.27 -7.40
C GLU A 271 2.99 32.30 -6.82
N PHE A 272 2.40 33.49 -6.63
CA PHE A 272 1.02 33.64 -6.17
C PHE A 272 -0.02 33.13 -7.19
N ALA A 273 0.19 33.34 -8.48
CA ALA A 273 -0.67 32.79 -9.55
C ALA A 273 -0.65 31.25 -9.55
N THR A 274 0.53 30.67 -9.34
CA THR A 274 0.73 29.21 -9.22
C THR A 274 0.06 28.66 -7.96
N LEU A 275 0.27 29.30 -6.81
CA LEU A 275 -0.39 28.94 -5.55
C LEU A 275 -1.91 28.99 -5.70
N TRP A 276 -2.44 30.05 -6.30
CA TRP A 276 -3.86 30.23 -6.54
C TRP A 276 -4.44 29.10 -7.41
N LYS A 277 -3.76 28.73 -8.50
CA LYS A 277 -4.13 27.60 -9.36
C LYS A 277 -4.14 26.27 -8.59
N LYS A 278 -3.12 26.01 -7.75
CA LYS A 278 -3.07 24.82 -6.87
C LYS A 278 -4.25 24.79 -5.88
N VAL A 279 -4.55 25.90 -5.20
CA VAL A 279 -5.68 25.93 -4.24
C VAL A 279 -7.04 25.82 -4.95
N GLN A 280 -7.21 26.38 -6.16
CA GLN A 280 -8.40 26.16 -6.97
C GLN A 280 -8.57 24.67 -7.36
N ARG A 281 -7.47 23.97 -7.70
CA ARG A 281 -7.47 22.52 -7.92
C ARG A 281 -7.84 21.75 -6.66
N TYR A 282 -7.27 22.09 -5.50
CA TYR A 282 -7.57 21.42 -4.23
C TYR A 282 -9.01 21.66 -3.76
N LEU A 283 -9.55 22.88 -3.92
CA LEU A 283 -10.96 23.20 -3.68
C LEU A 283 -11.90 22.39 -4.58
N THR A 284 -11.49 22.18 -5.83
CA THR A 284 -12.21 21.34 -6.78
C THR A 284 -12.21 19.90 -6.27
N ILE A 285 -11.04 19.31 -5.95
CA ILE A 285 -10.92 17.93 -5.42
C ILE A 285 -11.71 17.74 -4.11
N TYR A 286 -11.65 18.71 -3.19
CA TYR A 286 -12.33 18.66 -1.90
C TYR A 286 -13.85 18.48 -2.09
N LYS A 287 -14.47 19.35 -2.88
CA LYS A 287 -15.91 19.31 -3.19
C LYS A 287 -16.36 18.11 -4.01
N GLN A 288 -15.43 17.44 -4.69
CA GLN A 288 -15.70 16.26 -5.49
C GLN A 288 -15.79 14.98 -4.65
N ASN A 289 -15.10 14.97 -3.52
CA ASN A 289 -15.00 13.84 -2.61
C ASN A 289 -15.89 13.99 -1.37
N ASP A 290 -16.35 15.20 -1.04
CA ASP A 290 -17.43 15.46 -0.07
C ASP A 290 -18.78 14.90 -0.61
N MET A 291 -19.02 13.59 -0.42
CA MET A 291 -20.18 12.90 -1.02
C MET A 291 -21.49 13.23 -0.30
N ASP A 292 -21.43 13.45 1.03
CA ASP A 292 -22.60 13.80 1.82
C ASP A 292 -22.91 15.31 1.80
N ASN A 293 -21.97 16.14 1.31
CA ASN A 293 -22.05 17.61 1.23
C ASN A 293 -22.45 18.24 2.56
N SER A 294 -21.94 17.64 3.63
CA SER A 294 -21.78 18.28 4.92
C SER A 294 -20.94 19.56 4.81
N GLY A 295 -20.10 19.71 3.78
CA GLY A 295 -19.15 20.82 3.60
C GLY A 295 -17.80 20.55 4.25
N THR A 296 -17.63 19.35 4.82
CA THR A 296 -16.45 18.86 5.57
C THR A 296 -16.09 17.47 5.08
N MET A 297 -14.83 17.21 4.75
CA MET A 297 -14.43 15.93 4.17
C MET A 297 -14.30 14.84 5.23
N SER A 298 -15.01 13.73 5.10
CA SER A 298 -14.81 12.60 6.02
C SER A 298 -13.49 11.87 5.78
N THR A 299 -12.98 11.16 6.78
CA THR A 299 -11.70 10.45 6.66
C THR A 299 -11.62 9.33 5.60
N PRO A 300 -12.69 8.59 5.26
CA PRO A 300 -12.70 7.72 4.07
C PRO A 300 -12.54 8.51 2.77
N GLU A 301 -13.21 9.66 2.67
CA GLU A 301 -13.15 10.56 1.52
C GLU A 301 -11.77 11.23 1.39
N MET A 302 -11.06 11.50 2.50
CA MET A 302 -9.65 11.93 2.47
C MET A 302 -8.74 10.90 1.80
N ARG A 303 -8.91 9.61 2.10
CA ARG A 303 -8.13 8.55 1.44
C ARG A 303 -8.43 8.49 -0.05
N VAL A 304 -9.71 8.64 -0.43
CA VAL A 304 -10.11 8.69 -1.85
C VAL A 304 -9.54 9.94 -2.50
N ALA A 305 -9.77 11.14 -1.98
CA ALA A 305 -9.35 12.44 -2.53
C ALA A 305 -7.84 12.59 -2.82
N PHE A 306 -6.98 11.86 -2.11
CA PHE A 306 -5.53 11.84 -2.38
C PHE A 306 -5.17 11.01 -3.62
N LYS A 307 -5.99 10.00 -3.97
CA LYS A 307 -5.95 9.26 -5.24
C LYS A 307 -6.77 10.00 -6.31
N ASP A 308 -7.99 10.40 -5.96
CA ASP A 308 -8.94 11.18 -6.76
C ASP A 308 -8.67 12.69 -6.75
N ALA A 309 -7.38 13.05 -6.82
CA ALA A 309 -6.91 14.40 -7.15
C ALA A 309 -7.17 14.77 -8.64
N VAL A 310 -8.27 14.22 -9.20
CA VAL A 310 -8.42 13.74 -10.58
C VAL A 310 -9.88 13.77 -11.12
N LYS A 311 -10.97 13.54 -10.34
CA LYS A 311 -12.37 13.36 -10.87
C LYS A 311 -13.52 13.71 -9.90
N LYS A 312 -14.80 13.70 -10.36
CA LYS A 312 -15.78 14.78 -10.05
C LYS A 312 -17.26 14.45 -9.63
N ASP A 313 -17.68 15.00 -8.45
CA ASP A 313 -19.01 15.49 -7.94
C ASP A 313 -20.20 14.55 -7.47
N SER A 314 -20.70 14.79 -6.21
CA SER A 314 -22.12 15.05 -5.75
C SER A 314 -23.08 14.06 -4.96
N MET A 315 -23.57 14.50 -3.76
CA MET A 315 -24.95 14.47 -3.13
C MET A 315 -25.73 13.16 -2.68
N PRO A 316 -26.68 13.16 -1.65
CA PRO A 316 -26.71 13.70 -0.24
C PRO A 316 -27.56 12.93 0.90
N THR A 317 -27.35 13.22 2.23
CA THR A 317 -28.29 13.28 3.46
C THR A 317 -29.01 12.11 4.27
N GLY A 318 -28.67 11.92 5.59
CA GLY A 318 -29.54 11.75 6.84
C GLY A 318 -30.06 10.36 7.43
N ASN A 319 -30.68 10.15 8.65
CA ASN A 319 -30.60 10.70 10.07
C ASN A 319 -31.53 9.98 11.19
N VAL A 320 -31.28 10.15 12.53
CA VAL A 320 -32.12 10.06 13.83
C VAL A 320 -32.51 8.75 14.67
N ALA A 321 -31.82 8.53 15.84
CA ALA A 321 -32.16 8.27 17.31
C ALA A 321 -33.15 7.24 18.04
N THR A 322 -32.67 6.64 19.18
CA THR A 322 -33.31 6.32 20.56
C THR A 322 -34.40 5.21 20.79
N SER A 323 -34.72 4.61 21.99
CA SER A 323 -34.04 4.29 23.32
C SER A 323 -34.94 3.57 24.42
N ASP A 324 -34.36 2.80 25.40
CA ASP A 324 -34.71 2.59 26.87
C ASP A 324 -36.03 1.89 27.41
N VAL A 325 -36.20 1.30 28.65
CA VAL A 325 -35.33 0.72 29.75
C VAL A 325 -36.09 -0.12 30.89
N SER A 326 -35.42 -1.11 31.54
CA SER A 326 -35.59 -1.72 32.92
C SER A 326 -36.79 -2.66 33.37
N MET A 327 -36.62 -3.39 34.50
CA MET A 327 -37.61 -4.27 35.19
C MET A 327 -37.20 -4.65 36.66
N ALA A 328 -38.14 -4.88 37.61
CA ALA A 328 -37.82 -5.41 38.97
C ALA A 328 -39.02 -5.94 39.81
N ALA A 329 -38.98 -7.19 40.28
CA ALA A 329 -39.71 -7.73 41.47
C ALA A 329 -39.34 -9.20 41.77
N LEU A 330 -38.50 -9.52 42.77
CA LEU A 330 -38.06 -10.92 43.02
C LEU A 330 -37.64 -11.27 44.47
N THR A 331 -38.07 -10.50 45.48
CA THR A 331 -37.32 -10.38 46.75
C THR A 331 -38.03 -10.89 48.03
N SER A 332 -38.83 -11.97 47.96
CA SER A 332 -39.46 -12.57 49.17
C SER A 332 -39.40 -14.10 49.28
N LEU A 333 -38.99 -14.83 48.24
CA LEU A 333 -38.87 -16.30 48.26
C LEU A 333 -37.65 -16.81 49.05
N LEU A 334 -36.78 -15.91 49.52
CA LEU A 334 -35.36 -16.20 49.77
C LEU A 334 -35.06 -16.80 51.16
N GLU A 335 -35.90 -16.53 52.16
CA GLU A 335 -35.50 -16.67 53.58
C GLU A 335 -35.80 -18.07 54.17
N SER A 336 -36.74 -18.84 53.61
CA SER A 336 -37.09 -20.18 54.12
C SER A 336 -36.07 -21.27 53.74
N HIS A 337 -35.49 -21.19 52.54
CA HIS A 337 -34.44 -22.12 52.06
C HIS A 337 -33.16 -22.08 52.92
N LYS A 338 -32.93 -20.96 53.62
CA LYS A 338 -31.69 -20.59 54.32
C LYS A 338 -31.29 -21.56 55.44
N VAL A 339 -32.26 -22.16 56.13
CA VAL A 339 -32.01 -22.95 57.34
C VAL A 339 -31.59 -24.39 57.00
N SER A 340 -32.28 -25.06 56.07
CA SER A 340 -31.98 -26.45 55.70
C SER A 340 -30.60 -26.61 55.05
N LEU A 341 -30.22 -25.63 54.23
CA LEU A 341 -28.91 -25.55 53.58
C LEU A 341 -27.73 -25.58 54.58
N SER A 342 -27.88 -24.92 55.74
CA SER A 342 -26.80 -24.72 56.72
C SER A 342 -26.24 -26.03 57.29
N THR A 343 -27.08 -27.06 57.43
CA THR A 343 -26.67 -28.38 57.91
C THR A 343 -25.95 -29.21 56.85
N GLU A 344 -26.45 -29.23 55.61
CA GLU A 344 -25.83 -29.96 54.50
C GLU A 344 -24.49 -29.32 54.09
N PHE A 345 -24.38 -27.99 54.16
CA PHE A 345 -23.13 -27.31 53.89
C PHE A 345 -21.98 -27.75 54.81
N LYS A 346 -22.22 -28.07 56.10
CA LYS A 346 -21.12 -28.44 57.02
C LYS A 346 -20.43 -29.75 56.67
N THR A 347 -21.19 -30.78 56.28
CA THR A 347 -20.61 -32.06 55.83
C THR A 347 -19.97 -31.93 54.46
N VAL A 348 -20.52 -31.09 53.58
CA VAL A 348 -19.91 -30.78 52.27
C VAL A 348 -18.60 -29.99 52.44
N ILE A 349 -18.52 -29.02 53.36
CA ILE A 349 -17.32 -28.21 53.63
C ILE A 349 -16.15 -29.10 54.06
N ALA A 350 -16.31 -30.00 55.02
CA ALA A 350 -15.22 -30.90 55.44
C ALA A 350 -14.73 -31.82 54.30
N ALA A 351 -15.65 -32.26 53.43
CA ALA A 351 -15.31 -33.04 52.24
C ALA A 351 -14.70 -32.20 51.09
N LEU A 352 -14.89 -30.88 51.10
CA LEU A 352 -14.24 -29.93 50.22
C LEU A 352 -12.84 -29.58 50.73
N GLU A 353 -12.65 -29.31 52.03
CA GLU A 353 -11.36 -29.00 52.65
C GLU A 353 -10.29 -30.06 52.30
N SER A 354 -10.59 -31.35 52.51
CA SER A 354 -9.67 -32.44 52.15
C SER A 354 -9.36 -32.52 50.65
N LYS A 355 -10.28 -32.07 49.77
CA LYS A 355 -10.03 -31.99 48.32
C LYS A 355 -9.25 -30.73 47.94
N ILE A 356 -9.47 -29.62 48.65
CA ILE A 356 -8.73 -28.36 48.49
C ILE A 356 -7.26 -28.58 48.82
N ASP A 357 -6.92 -29.34 49.87
CA ASP A 357 -5.52 -29.67 50.19
C ASP A 357 -4.85 -30.50 49.08
N LEU A 358 -5.54 -31.50 48.52
CA LEU A 358 -5.04 -32.29 47.38
C LEU A 358 -4.89 -31.44 46.10
N ILE A 359 -5.79 -30.47 45.91
CA ILE A 359 -5.74 -29.50 44.82
C ILE A 359 -4.58 -28.51 45.04
N HIS A 360 -4.32 -28.04 46.26
CA HIS A 360 -3.17 -27.20 46.59
C HIS A 360 -1.83 -27.93 46.34
N ALA A 361 -1.74 -29.22 46.68
CA ALA A 361 -0.55 -30.02 46.41
C ALA A 361 -0.26 -30.15 44.90
N THR A 362 -1.30 -30.42 44.10
CA THR A 362 -1.17 -30.55 42.63
C THR A 362 -0.96 -29.20 41.93
N ILE A 363 -1.57 -28.10 42.43
CA ILE A 363 -1.28 -26.73 41.99
C ILE A 363 0.19 -26.36 42.29
N SER A 364 0.77 -26.84 43.39
CA SER A 364 2.18 -26.59 43.73
C SER A 364 3.16 -27.28 42.77
N ASP A 365 2.94 -28.55 42.43
CA ASP A 365 3.69 -29.27 41.38
C ASP A 365 3.57 -28.57 40.02
N HIS A 366 2.33 -28.27 39.62
CA HIS A 366 2.06 -27.57 38.37
C HIS A 366 2.75 -26.19 38.34
N GLY A 367 2.79 -25.46 39.46
CA GLY A 367 3.51 -24.20 39.58
C GLY A 367 5.01 -24.33 39.30
N GLN A 368 5.69 -25.32 39.89
CA GLN A 368 7.12 -25.57 39.64
C GLN A 368 7.40 -25.95 38.18
N ARG A 369 6.50 -26.73 37.57
CA ARG A 369 6.58 -27.12 36.16
C ARG A 369 6.29 -25.95 35.22
N ILE A 370 5.35 -25.07 35.57
CA ILE A 370 5.06 -23.83 34.84
C ILE A 370 6.30 -22.92 34.86
N THR A 371 6.90 -22.63 36.02
CA THR A 371 8.12 -21.80 36.09
C THR A 371 9.29 -22.40 35.30
N SER A 372 9.40 -23.73 35.26
CA SER A 372 10.39 -24.42 34.43
C SER A 372 10.10 -24.30 32.92
N LEU A 373 8.84 -24.24 32.51
CA LEU A 373 8.44 -24.02 31.12
C LEU A 373 8.58 -22.54 30.72
N GLU A 374 8.23 -21.60 31.60
CA GLU A 374 8.41 -20.15 31.41
C GLU A 374 9.88 -19.82 31.15
N SER A 375 10.80 -20.28 32.00
CA SER A 375 12.25 -20.04 31.81
C SER A 375 12.82 -20.66 30.52
N ASN A 376 12.21 -21.74 30.01
CA ASN A 376 12.59 -22.32 28.72
C ASN A 376 11.98 -21.55 27.53
N ALA A 377 10.75 -21.06 27.68
CA ALA A 377 10.08 -20.23 26.69
C ALA A 377 10.82 -18.90 26.48
N ASP A 378 11.22 -18.22 27.56
CA ASP A 378 12.02 -16.98 27.51
C ASP A 378 13.35 -17.17 26.76
N LEU A 379 14.02 -18.31 27.00
CA LEU A 379 15.28 -18.66 26.33
C LEU A 379 15.07 -18.95 24.83
N VAL A 380 13.97 -19.61 24.47
CA VAL A 380 13.60 -19.87 23.07
C VAL A 380 13.18 -18.58 22.37
N ASP A 381 12.40 -17.71 23.00
CA ASP A 381 11.94 -16.43 22.42
C ASP A 381 13.12 -15.47 22.19
N GLY A 382 14.07 -15.39 23.13
CA GLY A 382 15.32 -14.65 22.92
C GLY A 382 16.17 -15.17 21.75
N ARG A 383 16.21 -16.49 21.55
CA ARG A 383 16.86 -17.11 20.36
C ARG A 383 16.07 -16.86 19.08
N LEU A 384 14.74 -16.89 19.14
CA LEU A 384 13.86 -16.64 18.01
C LEU A 384 14.00 -15.19 17.54
N SER A 385 13.90 -14.22 18.46
CA SER A 385 14.07 -12.78 18.18
C SER A 385 15.45 -12.47 17.58
N THR A 386 16.51 -13.12 18.08
CA THR A 386 17.86 -13.01 17.50
C THR A 386 17.89 -13.54 16.06
N LEU A 387 17.26 -14.69 15.80
CA LEU A 387 17.21 -15.29 14.47
C LEU A 387 16.37 -14.45 13.50
N GLU A 388 15.17 -14.04 13.91
CA GLU A 388 14.26 -13.14 13.16
C GLU A 388 14.99 -11.85 12.75
N ALA A 389 15.74 -11.23 13.66
CA ALA A 389 16.56 -10.04 13.37
C ALA A 389 17.65 -10.32 12.31
N THR A 390 18.40 -11.44 12.42
CA THR A 390 19.41 -11.79 11.40
C THR A 390 18.79 -12.13 10.04
N CYS A 391 17.62 -12.76 10.01
CA CYS A 391 16.89 -13.05 8.78
C CYS A 391 16.39 -11.78 8.10
N ALA A 392 15.82 -10.83 8.85
CA ALA A 392 15.39 -9.53 8.34
C ALA A 392 16.59 -8.74 7.78
N GLU A 393 17.73 -8.74 8.49
CA GLU A 393 18.94 -8.05 8.04
C GLU A 393 19.54 -8.70 6.78
N LEU A 394 19.55 -10.03 6.68
CA LEU A 394 19.98 -10.77 5.49
C LEU A 394 19.03 -10.54 4.30
N ALA A 395 17.72 -10.45 4.53
CA ALA A 395 16.74 -10.11 3.49
C ALA A 395 17.00 -8.69 2.95
N ALA A 396 17.17 -7.70 3.84
CA ALA A 396 17.48 -6.32 3.48
C ALA A 396 18.82 -6.19 2.71
N ARG A 397 19.88 -6.89 3.16
CA ARG A 397 21.16 -6.97 2.44
C ARG A 397 20.97 -7.58 1.05
N ASN A 398 20.22 -8.67 0.92
CA ASN A 398 19.98 -9.32 -0.37
C ASN A 398 19.17 -8.45 -1.34
N ALA A 399 18.16 -7.72 -0.86
CA ALA A 399 17.43 -6.74 -1.66
C ALA A 399 18.36 -5.61 -2.15
N LYS A 400 19.16 -5.03 -1.25
CA LYS A 400 20.15 -3.99 -1.57
C LYS A 400 21.22 -4.46 -2.55
N LEU A 401 21.66 -5.72 -2.44
CA LEU A 401 22.59 -6.34 -3.40
C LEU A 401 21.95 -6.56 -4.77
N ARG A 402 20.73 -7.11 -4.84
CA ARG A 402 19.98 -7.30 -6.10
C ARG A 402 19.80 -5.98 -6.85
N ALA A 403 19.28 -4.95 -6.17
CA ALA A 403 19.11 -3.61 -6.74
C ALA A 403 20.44 -3.02 -7.24
N LYS A 404 21.52 -3.15 -6.46
CA LYS A 404 22.86 -2.70 -6.87
C LYS A 404 23.40 -3.47 -8.08
N THR A 405 23.17 -4.77 -8.18
CA THR A 405 23.55 -5.55 -9.38
C THR A 405 22.74 -5.16 -10.61
N ALA A 406 21.43 -4.91 -10.46
CA ALA A 406 20.56 -4.48 -11.55
C ALA A 406 20.95 -3.09 -12.08
N ASP A 407 21.26 -2.12 -11.22
CA ASP A 407 21.74 -0.80 -11.63
C ASP A 407 23.15 -0.85 -12.25
N LEU A 408 24.09 -1.62 -11.67
CA LEU A 408 25.42 -1.80 -12.28
C LEU A 408 25.33 -2.44 -13.67
N GLU A 409 24.47 -3.45 -13.84
CA GLU A 409 24.23 -4.05 -15.16
C GLU A 409 23.54 -3.05 -16.11
N ALA A 410 22.51 -2.34 -15.65
CA ALA A 410 21.82 -1.32 -16.44
C ALA A 410 22.80 -0.22 -16.90
N ARG A 411 23.63 0.34 -15.99
CA ARG A 411 24.72 1.28 -16.31
C ARG A 411 25.68 0.72 -17.36
N SER A 412 26.10 -0.55 -17.22
CA SER A 412 26.94 -1.21 -18.22
C SER A 412 26.23 -1.35 -19.58
N ARG A 413 24.91 -1.55 -19.59
CA ARG A 413 24.08 -1.63 -20.81
C ARG A 413 23.65 -0.27 -21.39
N ARG A 414 23.81 0.88 -20.69
CA ARG A 414 23.38 2.22 -21.18
C ARG A 414 23.97 2.62 -22.55
N LYS A 415 25.17 2.14 -22.92
CA LYS A 415 25.80 2.36 -24.24
C LYS A 415 25.44 1.32 -25.31
N ASN A 416 24.52 0.39 -25.02
CA ASN A 416 24.17 -0.72 -25.90
C ASN A 416 22.84 -0.49 -26.64
N ILE A 417 22.76 -0.99 -27.87
CA ILE A 417 21.52 -1.13 -28.65
C ILE A 417 21.37 -2.57 -29.17
N ARG A 418 20.15 -2.92 -29.60
CA ARG A 418 19.88 -4.10 -30.44
C ARG A 418 19.23 -3.66 -31.76
N ILE A 419 19.69 -4.24 -32.86
CA ILE A 419 19.13 -4.08 -34.21
C ILE A 419 18.49 -5.40 -34.64
N ILE A 420 17.32 -5.33 -35.27
CA ILE A 420 16.52 -6.49 -35.71
C ILE A 420 16.16 -6.32 -37.19
N GLY A 421 16.30 -7.39 -37.99
CA GLY A 421 15.98 -7.40 -39.43
C GLY A 421 17.20 -7.50 -40.37
N LEU A 422 18.42 -7.46 -39.84
CA LEU A 422 19.67 -7.56 -40.62
C LEU A 422 19.99 -9.02 -41.02
N PRO A 423 20.17 -9.33 -42.34
CA PRO A 423 20.52 -10.66 -42.83
C PRO A 423 21.73 -11.28 -42.12
N GLU A 424 21.67 -12.59 -41.81
CA GLU A 424 22.74 -13.30 -41.09
C GLU A 424 24.07 -13.33 -41.86
N SER A 425 25.19 -13.06 -41.17
CA SER A 425 26.57 -13.17 -41.68
C SER A 425 27.04 -12.06 -42.66
N ILE A 426 26.26 -11.00 -42.90
CA ILE A 426 26.70 -9.82 -43.69
C ILE A 426 27.91 -9.11 -43.08
N GLU A 427 28.04 -9.19 -41.76
CA GLU A 427 29.05 -8.47 -40.97
C GLU A 427 30.49 -9.00 -41.11
N GLY A 428 30.65 -10.14 -41.79
CA GLY A 428 31.95 -10.74 -42.10
C GLY A 428 32.83 -11.02 -40.88
N PRO A 429 34.17 -11.03 -41.04
CA PRO A 429 35.11 -11.32 -39.96
C PRO A 429 35.39 -10.12 -39.04
N ARG A 430 34.87 -8.91 -39.34
CA ARG A 430 35.10 -7.68 -38.55
C ARG A 430 33.81 -6.91 -38.28
N PRO A 431 32.87 -7.45 -37.47
CA PRO A 431 31.55 -6.84 -37.28
C PRO A 431 31.61 -5.40 -36.74
N THR A 432 32.55 -5.09 -35.85
CA THR A 432 32.71 -3.76 -35.25
C THR A 432 33.02 -2.68 -36.30
N ALA A 433 33.79 -3.00 -37.35
CA ALA A 433 34.06 -2.07 -38.45
C ALA A 433 32.85 -1.97 -39.38
N PHE A 434 32.32 -3.12 -39.84
CA PHE A 434 31.15 -3.19 -40.72
C PHE A 434 29.95 -2.39 -40.17
N PHE A 435 29.65 -2.52 -38.88
CA PHE A 435 28.56 -1.76 -38.27
C PHE A 435 28.91 -0.30 -37.93
N SER A 436 30.18 0.08 -37.91
CA SER A 436 30.57 1.49 -37.86
C SER A 436 30.26 2.16 -39.19
N ASP A 437 30.63 1.54 -40.32
CA ASP A 437 30.44 2.11 -41.65
C ASP A 437 28.99 2.01 -42.16
N LEU A 438 28.23 0.99 -41.74
CA LEU A 438 26.81 0.83 -42.10
C LEU A 438 25.87 1.82 -41.40
N LEU A 439 26.22 2.32 -40.20
CA LEU A 439 25.33 3.20 -39.43
C LEU A 439 25.09 4.57 -40.12
N PRO A 440 26.11 5.26 -40.67
CA PRO A 440 25.90 6.43 -41.52
C PRO A 440 25.05 6.11 -42.77
N GLN A 441 25.32 4.99 -43.45
CA GLN A 441 24.58 4.60 -44.66
C GLN A 441 23.08 4.37 -44.41
N LEU A 442 22.70 3.90 -43.21
CA LEU A 442 21.30 3.68 -42.82
C LEU A 442 20.58 4.92 -42.29
N LEU A 443 21.30 5.96 -41.86
CA LEU A 443 20.74 7.14 -41.18
C LEU A 443 21.03 8.46 -41.89
N GLY A 444 21.88 8.46 -42.91
CA GLY A 444 22.34 9.64 -43.64
C GLY A 444 23.49 10.39 -42.94
N ASP A 445 24.42 10.90 -43.74
CA ASP A 445 25.62 11.59 -43.27
C ASP A 445 25.32 12.87 -42.47
N GLN A 446 24.14 13.47 -42.66
CA GLN A 446 23.66 14.60 -41.86
C GLN A 446 23.43 14.22 -40.38
N ILE A 447 23.05 12.97 -40.10
CA ILE A 447 22.80 12.46 -38.74
C ILE A 447 24.07 11.85 -38.14
N LEU A 448 24.93 11.24 -38.96
CA LEU A 448 26.25 10.70 -38.57
C LEU A 448 27.36 11.17 -39.55
N PRO A 449 27.91 12.39 -39.40
CA PRO A 449 28.95 12.93 -40.29
C PRO A 449 30.33 12.27 -40.11
N THR A 450 30.43 11.20 -39.32
CA THR A 450 31.64 10.39 -39.11
C THR A 450 31.20 9.02 -38.61
N SER A 451 31.82 7.93 -39.09
CA SER A 451 31.54 6.56 -38.65
C SER A 451 31.67 6.46 -37.11
N PRO A 452 30.63 6.04 -36.38
CA PRO A 452 30.64 6.03 -34.91
C PRO A 452 31.59 4.97 -34.36
N GLU A 453 32.48 5.33 -33.44
CA GLU A 453 33.36 4.36 -32.78
C GLU A 453 32.55 3.35 -31.95
N LEU A 454 32.71 2.07 -32.28
CA LEU A 454 32.04 0.95 -31.62
C LEU A 454 33.05 0.13 -30.80
N VAL A 455 32.71 -0.15 -29.54
CA VAL A 455 33.53 -0.97 -28.64
C VAL A 455 33.31 -2.46 -28.91
N ARG A 456 32.09 -2.85 -29.30
CA ARG A 456 31.74 -4.23 -29.65
C ARG A 456 30.50 -4.27 -30.54
N ALA A 457 30.55 -5.06 -31.61
CA ALA A 457 29.35 -5.50 -32.34
C ALA A 457 29.39 -7.03 -32.50
N HIS A 458 28.22 -7.68 -32.34
CA HIS A 458 28.07 -9.14 -32.39
C HIS A 458 26.57 -9.50 -32.53
N ARG A 459 26.24 -10.72 -32.95
CA ARG A 459 24.87 -11.24 -32.82
C ARG A 459 24.64 -11.82 -31.43
N SER A 460 23.36 -11.94 -31.04
CA SER A 460 22.98 -12.67 -29.83
C SER A 460 23.49 -14.12 -29.85
N LEU A 461 23.81 -14.65 -28.68
CA LEU A 461 24.42 -15.98 -28.49
C LEU A 461 23.46 -17.16 -28.75
N ALA A 462 22.31 -16.90 -29.37
CA ALA A 462 21.39 -17.95 -29.81
C ALA A 462 22.01 -18.77 -30.96
N ALA A 463 21.57 -20.03 -31.09
CA ALA A 463 21.91 -20.90 -32.22
C ALA A 463 21.57 -20.23 -33.56
N LYS A 464 22.38 -20.49 -34.59
CA LYS A 464 22.17 -19.88 -35.91
C LYS A 464 20.84 -20.38 -36.51
N PRO A 465 19.90 -19.49 -36.87
CA PRO A 465 18.60 -19.89 -37.41
C PRO A 465 18.74 -20.56 -38.78
N LYS A 466 17.81 -21.47 -39.09
CA LYS A 466 17.72 -22.14 -40.40
C LYS A 466 17.28 -21.15 -41.49
N PRO A 467 17.49 -21.47 -42.79
CA PRO A 467 16.94 -20.67 -43.88
C PRO A 467 15.42 -20.48 -43.74
N GLY A 468 14.97 -19.22 -43.67
CA GLY A 468 13.56 -18.85 -43.45
C GLY A 468 13.17 -18.54 -42.00
N GLU A 469 13.96 -18.95 -41.00
CA GLU A 469 13.71 -18.62 -39.59
C GLU A 469 14.13 -17.17 -39.25
N ARG A 470 13.64 -16.63 -38.11
CA ARG A 470 13.90 -15.25 -37.70
C ARG A 470 15.39 -15.05 -37.34
N GLN A 471 16.04 -14.17 -38.09
CA GLN A 471 17.46 -13.81 -37.94
C GLN A 471 17.78 -13.24 -36.55
N ARG A 472 18.97 -13.54 -36.02
CA ARG A 472 19.37 -13.11 -34.67
C ARG A 472 19.62 -11.62 -34.62
N THR A 473 19.29 -11.04 -33.47
CA THR A 473 19.48 -9.62 -33.19
C THR A 473 20.97 -9.28 -33.12
N VAL A 474 21.37 -8.17 -33.74
CA VAL A 474 22.72 -7.62 -33.62
C VAL A 474 22.75 -6.73 -32.39
N ILE A 475 23.71 -6.94 -31.49
CA ILE A 475 23.91 -6.14 -30.27
C ILE A 475 25.19 -5.33 -30.43
N ILE A 476 25.07 -4.00 -30.38
CA ILE A 476 26.16 -3.04 -30.56
C ILE A 476 26.37 -2.25 -29.27
N ARG A 477 27.62 -2.02 -28.87
CA ARG A 477 28.05 -1.12 -27.80
C ARG A 477 28.86 0.03 -28.41
N PHE A 478 28.37 1.25 -28.27
CA PHE A 478 29.06 2.47 -28.71
C PHE A 478 30.18 2.87 -27.73
N HIS A 479 31.20 3.57 -28.21
CA HIS A 479 32.14 4.25 -27.32
C HIS A 479 31.45 5.42 -26.60
N ASN A 480 30.80 6.33 -27.33
CA ASN A 480 30.11 7.49 -26.76
C ASN A 480 28.59 7.22 -26.58
N PHE A 481 28.07 7.55 -25.40
CA PHE A 481 26.65 7.49 -25.07
C PHE A 481 25.80 8.49 -25.89
N GLN A 482 26.28 9.71 -26.12
CA GLN A 482 25.57 10.73 -26.88
C GLN A 482 25.32 10.28 -28.34
N THR A 483 26.27 9.57 -28.93
CA THR A 483 26.15 8.99 -30.27
C THR A 483 25.09 7.88 -30.31
N LYS A 484 25.04 7.01 -29.28
CA LYS A 484 23.98 6.01 -29.10
C LYS A 484 22.60 6.67 -29.02
N GLU A 485 22.47 7.74 -28.22
CA GLU A 485 21.21 8.47 -28.07
C GLU A 485 20.74 9.14 -29.36
N ARG A 486 21.65 9.75 -30.13
CA ARG A 486 21.35 10.27 -31.48
C ARG A 486 20.84 9.16 -32.40
N VAL A 487 21.57 8.05 -32.50
CA VAL A 487 21.19 6.90 -33.34
C VAL A 487 19.79 6.38 -32.98
N ILE A 488 19.50 6.14 -31.70
CA ILE A 488 18.19 5.64 -31.26
C ILE A 488 17.07 6.66 -31.48
N ARG A 489 17.33 7.96 -31.29
CA ARG A 489 16.33 9.03 -31.48
C ARG A 489 15.93 9.18 -32.93
N GLU A 490 16.89 9.27 -33.84
CA GLU A 490 16.60 9.49 -35.26
C GLU A 490 16.06 8.21 -35.92
N ALA A 491 16.58 7.03 -35.55
CA ALA A 491 16.02 5.75 -36.00
C ALA A 491 14.55 5.55 -35.59
N ARG A 492 14.14 6.08 -34.42
CA ARG A 492 12.71 6.08 -34.01
C ARG A 492 11.84 6.95 -34.91
N LYS A 493 12.34 8.11 -35.38
CA LYS A 493 11.60 8.96 -36.34
C LYS A 493 11.48 8.26 -37.70
N MET A 494 12.56 7.66 -38.18
CA MET A 494 12.67 7.03 -39.51
C MET A 494 12.18 5.56 -39.56
N THR A 495 11.36 5.13 -38.59
CA THR A 495 10.96 3.71 -38.44
C THR A 495 10.23 3.13 -39.66
N ALA A 496 9.55 3.95 -40.47
CA ALA A 496 8.85 3.51 -41.68
C ALA A 496 9.80 3.26 -42.87
N ASP A 497 10.86 4.06 -42.97
CA ASP A 497 11.75 4.14 -44.13
C ASP A 497 13.04 3.33 -43.97
N LEU A 498 13.41 3.00 -42.73
CA LEU A 498 14.59 2.21 -42.38
C LEU A 498 14.56 0.80 -42.98
N ARG A 499 15.22 0.66 -44.13
CA ARG A 499 15.35 -0.60 -44.88
C ARG A 499 16.78 -0.87 -45.29
N TYR A 500 17.09 -2.15 -45.43
CA TYR A 500 18.35 -2.66 -45.98
C TYR A 500 18.02 -3.83 -46.92
N GLU A 501 18.52 -3.80 -48.16
CA GLU A 501 18.13 -4.76 -49.22
C GLU A 501 16.59 -4.90 -49.34
N GLY A 502 15.87 -3.78 -49.21
CA GLY A 502 14.39 -3.70 -49.21
C GLY A 502 13.68 -4.19 -47.93
N LYS A 503 14.37 -4.94 -47.06
CA LYS A 503 13.82 -5.50 -45.81
C LYS A 503 13.81 -4.46 -44.68
N PRO A 504 12.76 -4.38 -43.85
CA PRO A 504 12.68 -3.40 -42.77
C PRO A 504 13.65 -3.73 -41.63
N ILE A 505 14.27 -2.70 -41.05
CA ILE A 505 15.10 -2.78 -39.85
C ILE A 505 14.42 -2.02 -38.71
N ALA A 506 14.50 -2.58 -37.49
CA ALA A 506 14.09 -1.87 -36.27
C ALA A 506 15.24 -1.78 -35.25
N PHE A 507 15.43 -0.57 -34.71
CA PHE A 507 16.41 -0.23 -33.69
C PHE A 507 15.73 -0.16 -32.31
N TYR A 508 16.31 -0.81 -31.31
CA TYR A 508 15.82 -0.76 -29.92
C TYR A 508 16.97 -0.63 -28.94
N GLU A 509 16.66 -0.15 -27.74
CA GLU A 509 17.58 -0.19 -26.61
C GLU A 509 17.73 -1.61 -26.05
N TYR A 510 18.86 -1.88 -25.40
CA TYR A 510 19.21 -3.20 -24.88
C TYR A 510 19.14 -3.22 -23.34
N TYR A 511 17.93 -3.32 -22.80
CA TYR A 511 17.67 -3.35 -21.36
C TYR A 511 18.13 -4.66 -20.68
N ILE A 512 18.14 -4.69 -19.33
CA ILE A 512 18.27 -5.91 -18.52
C ILE A 512 16.99 -6.77 -18.58
N LEU A 513 17.05 -8.04 -18.17
CA LEU A 513 15.93 -8.98 -18.32
C LEU A 513 14.69 -8.58 -17.50
N GLU A 514 14.87 -8.24 -16.24
CA GLU A 514 13.85 -7.76 -15.30
C GLU A 514 13.01 -6.60 -15.89
N VAL A 515 13.70 -5.63 -16.50
CA VAL A 515 13.09 -4.46 -17.16
C VAL A 515 12.31 -4.83 -18.42
N VAL A 516 12.73 -5.88 -19.13
CA VAL A 516 11.97 -6.44 -20.26
C VAL A 516 10.71 -7.17 -19.77
N MET A 517 10.76 -7.81 -18.60
CA MET A 517 9.60 -8.44 -17.96
C MET A 517 8.60 -7.38 -17.47
N GLN A 518 9.05 -6.37 -16.71
CA GLN A 518 8.21 -5.23 -16.29
C GLN A 518 7.52 -4.56 -17.48
N ARG A 519 8.28 -4.22 -18.55
CA ARG A 519 7.71 -3.64 -19.78
C ARG A 519 6.81 -4.59 -20.57
N ALA A 520 6.84 -5.91 -20.33
CA ALA A 520 5.95 -6.85 -20.99
C ALA A 520 4.52 -6.82 -20.40
N LEU A 521 4.37 -6.48 -19.11
CA LEU A 521 3.06 -6.36 -18.43
C LEU A 521 2.15 -5.34 -19.14
N TYR A 522 2.71 -4.19 -19.52
CA TYR A 522 1.99 -3.12 -20.20
C TYR A 522 1.54 -3.44 -21.63
N ARG A 523 1.89 -4.61 -22.21
CA ARG A 523 1.62 -4.92 -23.63
C ARG A 523 0.14 -4.84 -24.00
N GLU A 524 -0.74 -5.33 -23.14
CA GLU A 524 -2.18 -5.31 -23.38
C GLU A 524 -2.75 -3.89 -23.27
N VAL A 525 -2.39 -3.18 -22.19
CA VAL A 525 -2.78 -1.78 -21.95
C VAL A 525 -2.34 -0.88 -23.12
N MET A 526 -1.09 -1.00 -23.58
CA MET A 526 -0.57 -0.31 -24.77
C MET A 526 -1.43 -0.61 -26.02
N THR A 527 -1.85 -1.87 -26.21
CA THR A 527 -2.67 -2.29 -27.36
C THR A 527 -4.09 -1.71 -27.29
N GLN A 528 -4.67 -1.61 -26.09
CA GLN A 528 -5.98 -0.96 -25.90
C GLN A 528 -5.87 0.56 -26.14
N LEU A 529 -4.81 1.20 -25.63
CA LEU A 529 -4.56 2.64 -25.82
C LEU A 529 -4.35 3.02 -27.29
N TYR A 530 -3.63 2.21 -28.08
CA TYR A 530 -3.52 2.44 -29.54
C TYR A 530 -4.86 2.30 -30.27
N LYS A 531 -5.78 1.41 -29.82
CA LYS A 531 -7.14 1.32 -30.39
C LYS A 531 -7.99 2.57 -30.09
N LEU A 532 -7.67 3.30 -29.02
CA LEU A 532 -8.32 4.54 -28.60
C LEU A 532 -7.68 5.80 -29.25
N GLY A 533 -6.83 5.65 -30.26
CA GLY A 533 -6.16 6.76 -30.96
C GLY A 533 -5.01 7.43 -30.18
N LEU A 534 -4.90 7.16 -28.88
CA LEU A 534 -3.88 7.70 -28.00
C LEU A 534 -2.48 7.21 -28.38
N ARG A 535 -1.46 8.00 -28.01
CA ARG A 535 -0.05 7.71 -28.30
C ARG A 535 0.72 7.33 -27.02
N PRO A 536 0.59 6.08 -26.54
CA PRO A 536 1.33 5.61 -25.36
C PRO A 536 2.79 5.31 -25.68
N ALA A 537 3.66 5.51 -24.68
CA ALA A 537 5.09 5.24 -24.73
C ALA A 537 5.62 4.82 -23.35
N LEU A 538 6.47 3.79 -23.31
CA LEU A 538 7.10 3.28 -22.08
C LEU A 538 8.48 3.92 -21.87
N GLN A 539 8.56 4.93 -21.01
CA GLN A 539 9.83 5.50 -20.57
C GLN A 539 10.67 4.52 -19.74
N TYR A 540 11.94 4.84 -19.56
CA TYR A 540 12.87 4.08 -18.72
C TYR A 540 12.43 4.20 -17.23
N LEU A 541 12.33 3.13 -16.43
CA LEU A 541 12.51 1.71 -16.77
C LEU A 541 11.24 1.03 -17.34
N ALA A 542 10.06 1.39 -16.86
CA ALA A 542 8.79 0.86 -17.36
C ALA A 542 7.61 1.85 -17.25
N LYS A 543 7.88 3.16 -17.05
CA LYS A 543 6.83 4.16 -16.80
C LYS A 543 5.96 4.39 -18.04
N LEU A 544 4.65 4.15 -17.92
CA LEU A 544 3.67 4.37 -18.98
C LEU A 544 3.30 5.85 -19.07
N MET A 545 3.71 6.49 -20.17
CA MET A 545 3.29 7.84 -20.53
C MET A 545 2.27 7.75 -21.66
N ILE A 546 1.20 8.55 -21.60
CA ILE A 546 0.17 8.60 -22.64
C ILE A 546 0.14 10.01 -23.22
N THR A 547 0.42 10.17 -24.51
CA THR A 547 0.26 11.49 -25.16
C THR A 547 -1.14 11.60 -25.75
N ALA A 548 -1.87 12.65 -25.35
CA ALA A 548 -3.19 13.01 -25.84
C ALA A 548 -3.12 13.73 -27.21
N GLU A 549 -4.26 13.92 -27.85
CA GLU A 549 -4.35 14.44 -29.23
C GLU A 549 -3.85 15.89 -29.38
N ASN A 550 -4.00 16.70 -28.33
CA ASN A 550 -3.49 18.07 -28.25
C ASN A 550 -1.96 18.15 -27.98
N GLY A 551 -1.29 17.03 -27.73
CA GLY A 551 0.13 16.95 -27.39
C GLY A 551 0.42 16.82 -25.88
N ASP A 552 -0.58 16.91 -25.01
CA ASP A 552 -0.38 16.80 -23.57
C ASP A 552 0.07 15.40 -23.16
N LYS A 553 0.99 15.36 -22.20
CA LYS A 553 1.44 14.11 -21.58
C LYS A 553 0.59 13.84 -20.34
N LEU A 554 -0.03 12.68 -20.30
CA LEU A 554 -0.74 12.13 -19.16
C LEU A 554 0.12 11.04 -18.50
N SER A 555 0.25 11.11 -17.17
CA SER A 555 0.66 9.99 -16.30
C SER A 555 -0.52 9.66 -15.36
N LEU A 556 -0.43 8.55 -14.63
CA LEU A 556 -1.35 8.23 -13.54
C LEU A 556 -0.88 8.98 -12.28
N ARG A 557 -1.34 10.23 -12.14
CA ARG A 557 -0.83 11.22 -11.18
C ARG A 557 -1.64 11.27 -9.90
N GLY A 558 -0.96 11.42 -8.76
CA GLY A 558 -1.58 11.53 -7.44
C GLY A 558 -0.59 11.28 -6.30
N PHE A 559 -1.11 11.18 -5.09
CA PHE A 559 -0.39 10.67 -3.93
C PHE A 559 -0.75 9.19 -3.70
N THR A 560 0.26 8.41 -3.31
CA THR A 560 0.13 7.04 -2.79
C THR A 560 0.83 7.02 -1.45
N LEU A 561 0.14 6.57 -0.40
CA LEU A 561 0.58 6.66 1.00
C LEU A 561 0.13 5.39 1.73
N ASN A 562 1.00 4.82 2.55
CA ASN A 562 0.65 3.63 3.33
C ASN A 562 -0.31 3.93 4.49
N ASN A 563 -0.89 2.89 5.09
CA ASN A 563 -1.78 2.99 6.24
C ASN A 563 -1.18 3.79 7.42
N THR A 564 0.14 3.69 7.63
CA THR A 564 0.84 4.40 8.73
C THR A 564 0.84 5.91 8.53
N ILE A 565 1.13 6.38 7.31
CA ILE A 565 1.08 7.82 7.00
C ILE A 565 -0.36 8.33 7.06
N TYR A 566 -1.34 7.58 6.55
CA TYR A 566 -2.75 7.96 6.69
C TYR A 566 -3.17 8.11 8.16
N GLN A 567 -2.75 7.22 9.07
CA GLN A 567 -3.01 7.37 10.51
C GLN A 567 -2.44 8.67 11.08
N LEU A 568 -1.19 9.03 10.72
CA LEU A 568 -0.52 10.25 11.19
C LEU A 568 -1.15 11.53 10.64
N LEU A 569 -1.59 11.52 9.38
CA LEU A 569 -2.24 12.67 8.76
C LEU A 569 -3.62 12.92 9.36
N VAL A 570 -4.43 11.87 9.52
CA VAL A 570 -5.72 11.96 10.21
C VAL A 570 -5.54 12.50 11.63
N ALA A 571 -4.62 11.91 12.42
CA ALA A 571 -4.33 12.36 13.78
C ALA A 571 -3.78 13.80 13.90
N ARG A 572 -3.39 14.44 12.79
CA ARG A 572 -2.94 15.85 12.74
C ARG A 572 -3.98 16.81 12.17
N TYR A 573 -4.80 16.36 11.22
CA TYR A 573 -5.62 17.23 10.35
C TYR A 573 -7.13 16.93 10.40
N SER A 574 -7.60 15.89 11.09
CA SER A 574 -9.03 15.67 11.31
C SER A 574 -9.52 16.24 12.63
N ASP A 575 -10.68 16.89 12.58
CA ASP A 575 -11.42 17.35 13.75
C ASP A 575 -11.95 16.17 14.60
N PRO A 576 -12.40 16.40 15.85
CA PRO A 576 -12.79 15.33 16.77
C PRO A 576 -13.94 14.42 16.29
N ASP A 577 -14.76 14.91 15.34
CA ASP A 577 -15.83 14.16 14.67
C ASP A 577 -15.34 13.26 13.52
N MET A 578 -14.03 13.32 13.19
CA MET A 578 -13.36 12.66 12.07
C MET A 578 -13.73 13.21 10.68
N THR A 579 -14.14 14.47 10.63
CA THR A 579 -14.15 15.27 9.40
C THR A 579 -12.87 16.12 9.30
N ILE A 580 -12.66 16.75 8.15
CA ILE A 580 -11.50 17.59 7.82
C ILE A 580 -12.04 18.82 7.08
N ASP A 581 -11.79 20.01 7.61
CA ASP A 581 -12.16 21.28 6.98
C ASP A 581 -11.27 21.62 5.77
N PHE A 582 -11.65 22.67 5.03
CA PHE A 582 -10.89 23.08 3.85
C PHE A 582 -9.49 23.65 4.16
N ASP A 583 -9.27 24.29 5.32
CA ASP A 583 -7.92 24.74 5.71
C ASP A 583 -7.00 23.55 5.98
N ASN A 584 -7.44 22.59 6.79
CA ASN A 584 -6.67 21.40 7.15
C ASN A 584 -6.39 20.51 5.92
N PHE A 585 -7.36 20.34 5.01
CA PHE A 585 -7.15 19.60 3.77
C PHE A 585 -6.04 20.22 2.90
N VAL A 586 -6.08 21.54 2.69
CA VAL A 586 -5.07 22.25 1.90
C VAL A 586 -3.72 22.28 2.63
N GLY A 587 -3.70 22.53 3.93
CA GLY A 587 -2.49 22.48 4.75
C GLY A 587 -1.83 21.10 4.76
N CYS A 588 -2.62 20.03 4.72
CA CYS A 588 -2.14 18.65 4.59
C CYS A 588 -1.51 18.40 3.20
N LEU A 589 -2.22 18.72 2.11
CA LEU A 589 -1.70 18.52 0.75
C LEU A 589 -0.43 19.34 0.45
N MET A 590 -0.43 20.63 0.83
CA MET A 590 0.74 21.50 0.64
C MET A 590 1.94 21.01 1.48
N ARG A 591 1.71 20.54 2.71
CA ARG A 591 2.78 19.96 3.54
C ARG A 591 3.32 18.66 2.98
N LEU A 592 2.46 17.79 2.44
CA LEU A 592 2.87 16.57 1.75
C LEU A 592 3.72 16.90 0.52
N GLU A 593 3.28 17.82 -0.35
CA GLU A 593 4.08 18.27 -1.49
C GLU A 593 5.45 18.79 -1.05
N MET A 594 5.49 19.67 -0.03
CA MET A 594 6.72 20.21 0.53
C MET A 594 7.64 19.11 1.08
N MET A 595 7.10 18.12 1.82
CA MET A 595 7.88 17.00 2.35
C MET A 595 8.43 16.10 1.24
N PHE A 596 7.66 15.80 0.18
CA PHE A 596 8.16 15.05 -0.97
C PHE A 596 9.20 15.84 -1.79
N LYS A 597 9.07 17.17 -1.91
CA LYS A 597 10.08 18.04 -2.54
C LYS A 597 11.38 18.05 -1.75
N ILE A 598 11.32 18.24 -0.44
CA ILE A 598 12.48 18.19 0.46
C ILE A 598 13.14 16.81 0.42
N PHE A 599 12.35 15.72 0.48
CA PHE A 599 12.88 14.36 0.39
C PHE A 599 13.62 14.12 -0.93
N LYS A 600 13.02 14.46 -2.08
CA LYS A 600 13.66 14.34 -3.40
C LYS A 600 14.93 15.20 -3.54
N LYS A 601 15.04 16.31 -2.80
CA LYS A 601 16.24 17.16 -2.73
C LYS A 601 17.34 16.57 -1.83
N LEU A 602 16.98 15.79 -0.81
CA LEU A 602 17.88 15.14 0.14
C LEU A 602 18.27 13.69 -0.24
N ASP A 603 17.54 13.06 -1.16
CA ASP A 603 17.88 11.77 -1.77
C ASP A 603 18.34 11.93 -3.25
N PRO A 604 19.51 12.55 -3.52
CA PRO A 604 20.03 12.78 -4.87
C PRO A 604 20.48 11.47 -5.57
N HIS A 605 20.18 10.31 -5.01
CA HIS A 605 20.54 9.00 -5.50
C HIS A 605 19.33 8.09 -5.76
N GLU A 606 18.09 8.59 -5.55
CA GLU A 606 16.83 7.84 -5.68
C GLU A 606 16.86 6.51 -4.90
N SER A 607 17.45 6.55 -3.71
CA SER A 607 17.66 5.39 -2.83
C SER A 607 16.42 4.99 -2.04
N GLY A 608 15.45 5.89 -1.88
CA GLY A 608 14.25 5.68 -1.06
C GLY A 608 14.50 5.87 0.45
N SER A 609 15.67 6.38 0.84
CA SER A 609 16.05 6.58 2.25
C SER A 609 16.96 7.79 2.42
N ILE A 610 16.73 8.60 3.46
CA ILE A 610 17.64 9.68 3.87
C ILE A 610 18.08 9.47 5.32
N GLU A 611 19.37 9.65 5.59
CA GLU A 611 19.92 9.70 6.94
C GLU A 611 19.94 11.17 7.39
N LEU A 612 19.35 11.45 8.55
CA LEU A 612 19.30 12.78 9.16
C LEU A 612 19.97 12.72 10.52
N ASP A 613 21.10 13.41 10.67
CA ASP A 613 21.68 13.66 11.99
C ASP A 613 21.00 14.90 12.60
N PHE A 614 20.57 14.78 13.86
CA PHE A 614 19.89 15.83 14.61
C PHE A 614 20.81 16.50 15.65
N ASN A 615 22.12 16.21 15.63
CA ASN A 615 23.12 16.71 16.58
C ASN A 615 24.03 17.79 15.96
N ALA A 616 23.43 18.83 15.37
CA ALA A 616 24.13 19.99 14.76
C ALA A 616 23.56 21.32 15.26
#